data_AF-A0A6M0CH07-F1
#
_entry.id   AF-A0A6M0CH07-F1
#
_cell.length_a   1.000
_cell.length_b   1.000
_cell.length_c   1.000
_cell.angle_alpha   90.00
_cell.angle_beta   90.00
_cell.angle_gamma   90.00
#
_symmetry.space_group_name_H-M   'P 1'
#
loop_
_entity.id
_entity.type
_entity.pdbx_description
1 polymer ?
#
loop_
_entity_poly.entity_id
_entity_poly.type
_entity_poly.pdbx_seq_one_letter_code
_entity_poly.pdbx_strand_id
1 'polypeptide(L)'
;GVVPPTLATVTLVLMAWRRSALHPTLRKLAMFAGVLLVAQIGLGVATFWLRLQIELLTVSHQAVGAALLGTLVAIAVLGWRDIRQEATAL
;
A
#
# COMPACT_ATOMS: atom_id res chain seq x y z
N GLY A 1 -13.30 2.48 6.48
CA GLY A 1 -12.59 2.79 5.22
C GLY A 1 -11.47 1.81 4.92
N VAL A 2 -11.78 0.53 4.71
CA VAL A 2 -10.76 -0.49 4.38
C VAL A 2 -10.83 -0.90 2.91
N VAL A 3 -12.01 -0.75 2.28
CA VAL A 3 -12.26 -1.15 0.89
C VAL A 3 -11.37 -0.42 -0.12
N PRO A 4 -11.26 0.94 -0.11
CA PRO A 4 -10.38 1.63 -1.07
C PRO A 4 -8.89 1.25 -0.98
N PRO A 5 -8.23 1.25 0.21
CA PRO A 5 -6.82 0.87 0.30
C PRO A 5 -6.57 -0.62 0.02
N THR A 6 -7.54 -1.50 0.30
CA THR A 6 -7.45 -2.93 -0.04
C THR A 6 -7.46 -3.12 -1.55
N LEU A 7 -8.43 -2.52 -2.25
CA LEU A 7 -8.52 -2.62 -3.71
C LEU A 7 -7.27 -2.03 -4.40
N ALA A 8 -6.80 -0.86 -3.96
CA ALA A 8 -5.61 -0.23 -4.52
C ALA A 8 -4.37 -1.11 -4.34
N THR A 9 -4.15 -1.65 -3.13
CA THR A 9 -2.98 -2.47 -2.83
C THR A 9 -3.01 -3.83 -3.52
N VAL A 10 -4.17 -4.50 -3.55
CA VAL A 10 -4.33 -5.78 -4.26
C VAL A 10 -4.09 -5.59 -5.76
N THR A 11 -4.68 -4.56 -6.37
CA THR A 11 -4.44 -4.24 -7.78
C THR A 11 -2.96 -4.01 -8.06
N LEU A 12 -2.29 -3.27 -7.18
CA LEU A 12 -0.87 -2.98 -7.30
C LEU A 12 0.01 -4.24 -7.19
N VAL A 13 -0.23 -5.08 -6.19
CA VAL A 13 0.51 -6.34 -6.01
C VAL A 13 0.30 -7.26 -7.21
N LEU A 14 -0.93 -7.37 -7.72
CA LEU A 14 -1.23 -8.15 -8.93
C LEU A 14 -0.53 -7.59 -10.18
N MET A 15 -0.52 -6.27 -10.38
CA MET A 15 0.19 -5.64 -11.49
C MET A 15 1.70 -5.83 -11.38
N ALA A 16 2.26 -5.71 -10.17
CA ALA A 16 3.68 -5.93 -9.92
C ALA A 16 4.10 -7.39 -10.13
N TRP A 17 3.21 -8.34 -9.80
CA TRP A 17 3.43 -9.75 -10.05
C TRP A 17 3.33 -10.07 -11.55
N ARG A 18 2.44 -9.41 -12.30
CA ARG A 18 2.24 -9.63 -13.73
C ARG A 18 3.33 -9.00 -14.61
N ARG A 19 4.01 -7.92 -14.16
CA ARG A 19 5.15 -7.31 -14.88
C ARG A 19 6.48 -7.87 -14.41
N SER A 20 7.03 -8.85 -15.11
CA SER A 20 8.37 -9.42 -14.82
C SER A 20 9.51 -8.41 -14.96
N ALA A 21 9.35 -7.36 -15.78
CA ALA A 21 10.35 -6.30 -15.97
C ALA A 21 10.23 -5.12 -14.98
N LEU A 22 9.45 -5.26 -13.89
CA LEU A 22 9.28 -4.17 -12.94
C LEU A 22 10.58 -3.88 -12.18
N HIS A 23 10.96 -2.60 -12.10
CA HIS A 23 12.16 -2.15 -11.39
C HIS A 23 12.20 -2.70 -9.93
N PRO A 24 13.36 -3.18 -9.45
CA PRO A 24 13.47 -3.85 -8.14
C PRO A 24 12.94 -3.01 -6.97
N THR A 25 13.11 -1.69 -7.00
CA THR A 25 12.58 -0.77 -5.96
C THR A 25 11.05 -0.76 -5.93
N LEU A 26 10.39 -0.72 -7.09
CA LEU A 26 8.92 -0.75 -7.17
C LEU A 26 8.37 -2.08 -6.67
N ARG A 27 9.06 -3.20 -6.96
CA ARG A 27 8.70 -4.52 -6.45
C ARG A 27 8.80 -4.59 -4.92
N LYS A 28 9.88 -4.07 -4.33
CA LYS A 28 10.04 -4.00 -2.86
C LYS A 28 8.94 -3.15 -2.21
N LEU A 29 8.64 -1.98 -2.78
CA LEU A 29 7.56 -1.11 -2.28
C LEU A 29 6.18 -1.79 -2.40
N ALA A 30 5.91 -2.53 -3.48
CA ALA A 30 4.66 -3.27 -3.64
C ALA A 30 4.53 -4.40 -2.61
N MET A 31 5.61 -5.12 -2.31
CA MET A 31 5.62 -6.14 -1.23
C MET A 31 5.40 -5.50 0.14
N PHE A 32 6.04 -4.35 0.41
CA PHE A 32 5.85 -3.61 1.66
C PHE A 32 4.40 -3.12 1.81
N ALA A 33 3.78 -2.61 0.75
CA ALA A 33 2.36 -2.26 0.73
C ALA A 33 1.47 -3.47 1.08
N GLY A 34 1.80 -4.65 0.56
CA GLY A 34 1.10 -5.89 0.91
C GLY A 34 1.16 -6.22 2.40
N VAL A 35 2.33 -6.10 3.04
CA VAL A 35 2.50 -6.31 4.49
C VAL A 35 1.69 -5.28 5.29
N LEU A 36 1.77 -4.00 4.90
CA LEU A 36 1.00 -2.93 5.55
C LEU A 36 -0.50 -3.15 5.43
N LEU A 37 -0.99 -3.65 4.30
CA LEU A 37 -2.41 -3.98 4.13
C LEU A 37 -2.86 -5.09 5.09
N VAL A 38 -2.08 -6.16 5.24
CA VAL A 38 -2.41 -7.25 6.17
C VAL A 38 -2.46 -6.71 7.60
N ALA A 39 -1.48 -5.89 7.99
CA ALA A 39 -1.48 -5.23 9.29
C ALA A 39 -2.70 -4.32 9.47
N GLN A 40 -3.07 -3.53 8.46
CA GLN A 40 -4.24 -2.64 8.48
C GLN A 40 -5.54 -3.41 8.71
N ILE A 41 -5.73 -4.52 8.01
CA ILE A 41 -6.92 -5.37 8.14
C ILE A 41 -6.95 -6.01 9.54
N GLY A 42 -5.83 -6.58 10.00
CA GLY A 42 -5.73 -7.20 11.32
C GLY A 42 -6.01 -6.21 12.44
N LEU A 43 -5.40 -5.02 12.38
CA LEU A 43 -5.67 -3.94 13.33
C LEU A 43 -7.12 -3.50 13.25
N GLY A 44 -7.71 -3.37 12.05
CA GLY A 44 -9.13 -3.00 11.88
C GLY A 44 -10.11 -3.97 12.48
N VAL A 45 -9.90 -5.26 12.26
CA VAL A 45 -10.69 -6.31 12.90
C VAL A 45 -10.52 -6.22 14.42
N ALA A 46 -9.29 -6.12 14.93
CA ALA A 46 -9.03 -5.99 16.37
C ALA A 46 -9.70 -4.74 16.96
N THR A 47 -9.66 -3.60 16.27
CA THR A 47 -10.28 -2.35 16.73
C THR A 47 -11.80 -2.47 16.84
N PHE A 48 -12.42 -3.19 15.90
CA PHE A 48 -13.85 -3.49 15.89
C PHE A 48 -14.24 -4.43 17.02
N TRP A 49 -13.50 -5.55 17.20
CA TRP A 49 -13.79 -6.56 18.21
C TRP A 49 -13.57 -6.05 19.65
N LEU A 50 -12.52 -5.25 19.86
CA LEU A 50 -12.19 -4.67 21.16
C LEU A 50 -12.97 -3.38 21.45
N ARG A 51 -13.97 -3.03 20.62
CA ARG A 51 -14.88 -1.89 20.80
C ARG A 51 -14.17 -0.59 21.22
N LEU A 52 -13.11 -0.20 20.51
CA LEU A 52 -12.33 1.02 20.77
C LEU A 52 -11.74 1.16 22.20
N GLN A 53 -11.73 0.12 23.01
CA GLN A 53 -11.29 0.24 24.42
C GLN A 53 -9.79 0.52 24.59
N ILE A 54 -9.01 0.37 23.51
CA ILE A 54 -7.57 0.62 23.50
C ILE A 54 -7.28 1.71 22.48
N GLU A 55 -7.07 2.94 22.97
CA GLU A 55 -6.72 4.10 22.13
C GLU A 55 -5.44 3.85 21.33
N LEU A 56 -4.46 3.15 21.90
CA LEU A 56 -3.23 2.80 21.19
C LEU A 56 -3.49 1.92 19.95
N LEU A 57 -4.53 1.09 19.97
CA LEU A 57 -4.90 0.23 18.85
C LEU A 57 -5.51 1.04 17.70
N THR A 58 -6.29 2.08 18.02
CA THR A 58 -6.88 2.98 17.02
C THR A 58 -5.82 3.89 16.41
N VAL A 59 -4.88 4.41 17.22
CA VAL A 59 -3.71 5.17 16.74
C VAL A 59 -2.85 4.30 15.83
N SER A 60 -2.58 3.05 16.23
CA SER A 60 -1.81 2.11 15.42
C SER A 60 -2.50 1.82 14.08
N HIS A 61 -3.83 1.63 14.09
CA HIS A 61 -4.62 1.45 12.88
C HIS A 61 -4.48 2.65 11.93
N GLN A 62 -4.59 3.88 12.44
CA GLN A 62 -4.48 5.07 11.60
C GLN A 62 -3.05 5.28 11.09
N ALA A 63 -2.04 5.00 11.92
CA ALA A 63 -0.63 5.09 11.53
C ALA A 63 -0.28 4.09 10.41
N VAL A 64 -0.72 2.84 10.52
CA VAL A 64 -0.54 1.84 9.45
C VAL A 64 -1.31 2.24 8.19
N GLY A 65 -2.51 2.81 8.33
CA GLY A 65 -3.30 3.31 7.21
C GLY A 65 -2.61 4.44 6.46
N ALA A 66 -2.03 5.39 7.20
CA ALA A 66 -1.25 6.50 6.64
C ALA A 66 0.03 6.01 5.95
N ALA A 67 0.74 5.04 6.55
CA ALA A 67 1.93 4.44 5.96
C ALA A 67 1.61 3.70 4.65
N LEU A 68 0.48 2.97 4.61
CA LEU A 68 0.00 2.30 3.41
C LEU A 68 -0.31 3.31 2.31
N LEU A 69 -1.06 4.37 2.63
CA LEU A 69 -1.38 5.43 1.68
C LEU A 69 -0.11 6.10 1.14
N GLY A 70 0.84 6.47 2.00
CA GLY A 70 2.12 7.05 1.59
C GLY A 70 2.91 6.13 0.66
N THR A 71 2.91 4.82 0.94
CA THR A 71 3.57 3.81 0.10
C THR A 71 2.91 3.73 -1.28
N LEU A 72 1.58 3.71 -1.36
CA LEU A 72 0.86 3.70 -2.64
C LEU A 72 1.11 4.98 -3.45
N VAL A 73 1.13 6.15 -2.79
CA VAL A 73 1.47 7.43 -3.42
C VAL A 73 2.90 7.41 -3.97
N ALA A 74 3.88 6.92 -3.19
CA ALA A 74 5.26 6.81 -3.65
C ALA A 74 5.38 5.93 -4.89
N ILE A 75 4.68 4.80 -4.93
CA ILE A 75 4.65 3.90 -6.09
C ILE A 75 4.02 4.59 -7.31
N ALA A 76 2.91 5.30 -7.11
CA ALA A 76 2.25 6.04 -8.19
C ALA A 76 3.16 7.13 -8.77
N VAL A 77 3.83 7.91 -7.92
CA VAL A 77 4.76 8.97 -8.35
C VAL A 77 5.98 8.39 -9.06
N LEU A 78 6.60 7.34 -8.51
CA LEU A 78 7.77 6.70 -9.13
C LEU A 78 7.40 6.07 -10.47
N GLY A 79 6.27 5.34 -10.54
CA GLY A 79 5.77 4.77 -11.79
C GLY A 79 5.45 5.82 -12.86
N TRP A 80 4.88 6.97 -12.46
CA TRP A 80 4.63 8.07 -13.40
C TRP A 80 5.91 8.71 -13.93
N ARG A 81 6.94 8.84 -13.08
CA ARG A 81 8.26 9.35 -13.49
C ARG A 81 8.94 8.41 -14.48
N ASP A 82 8.89 7.11 -14.24
CA ASP A 82 9.44 6.07 -15.11
C ASP A 82 8.85 6.17 -16.53
N ILE A 83 7.51 6.22 -16.63
CA ILE A 83 6.79 6.39 -17.91
C ILE A 83 7.20 7.68 -18.63
N ARG A 84 7.39 8.78 -17.90
CA ARG A 84 7.82 10.06 -18.51
C ARG A 84 9.25 10.01 -19.04
N GLN A 85 10.16 9.34 -18.34
CA GLN A 85 11.55 9.21 -18.77
C GLN A 85 11.66 8.38 -20.06
N GLU A 86 10.89 7.29 -20.15
CA GLU A 86 10.79 6.50 -21.38
C GLU A 86 10.26 7.34 -22.55
N ALA A 87 9.22 8.15 -22.34
CA ALA A 87 8.62 8.98 -23.39
C ALA A 87 9.55 10.09 -23.92
N THR A 88 10.44 10.63 -23.09
CA THR A 88 11.43 11.65 -23.53
C THR A 88 12.65 11.07 -24.23
N ALA A 89 12.86 9.75 -24.15
CA ALA A 89 14.02 9.07 -24.74
C ALA A 89 13.78 8.60 -26.20
N LEU A 90 12.55 8.77 -26.71
CA LEU A 90 12.11 8.44 -28.08
C LEU A 90 12.04 9.71 -28.94
#